data_AF-W5P2W2-F1
#
_entry.id   AF-W5P2W2-F1
#
_cell.length_a   1.000
_cell.length_b   1.000
_cell.length_c   1.000
_cell.angle_alpha   90.00
_cell.angle_beta   90.00
_cell.angle_gamma   90.00
#
_symmetry.space_group_name_H-M   'P 1'
#
loop_
_entity.id
_entity.type
_entity.pdbx_description
1 polymer ?
#
loop_
_entity_poly.entity_id
_entity_poly.type
_entity_poly.pdbx_seq_one_letter_code
_entity_poly.pdbx_strand_id
1 'polypeptide(L)' 'CTKEKDPVCATNGQTYSNKCNFCSKKLEFGPHIKFVKYGKCD' A
#
# COMPACT_ATOMS: atom_id res chain seq x y z
N CYS A 1 9.58 -2.64 8.70
CA CYS A 1 9.54 -3.00 7.26
C CYS A 1 10.94 -3.08 6.71
N THR A 2 11.20 -4.00 5.77
CA THR A 2 12.43 -4.00 4.97
C THR A 2 12.46 -2.81 4.00
N LYS A 3 13.66 -2.45 3.52
CA LYS A 3 13.88 -1.37 2.54
C LYS A 3 13.61 -1.82 1.08
N GLU A 4 13.01 -2.99 0.91
CA GLU A 4 12.64 -3.52 -0.40
C GLU A 4 11.59 -2.60 -1.06
N LYS A 5 11.78 -2.35 -2.35
CA LYS A 5 10.92 -1.51 -3.17
C LYS A 5 9.93 -2.38 -3.92
N ASP A 6 8.88 -2.79 -3.20
CA ASP A 6 7.77 -3.58 -3.74
C ASP A 6 6.50 -2.73 -3.79
N PRO A 7 6.40 -1.76 -4.71
CA PRO A 7 5.28 -0.84 -4.74
C PRO A 7 3.95 -1.61 -4.80
N VAL A 8 2.94 -1.13 -4.07
CA VAL A 8 1.58 -1.65 -4.11
C VAL A 8 0.59 -0.51 -4.26
N CYS A 9 -0.40 -0.72 -5.11
CA CYS A 9 -1.50 0.19 -5.29
C CYS A 9 -2.66 -0.19 -4.36
N ALA A 10 -3.28 0.81 -3.75
CA ALA A 10 -4.47 0.64 -2.94
C ALA A 10 -5.70 1.31 -3.56
N THR A 11 -6.89 1.00 -3.00
CA THR A 11 -8.19 1.48 -3.49
C THR A 11 -8.39 2.99 -3.39
N ASN A 12 -7.54 3.68 -2.64
CA ASN A 12 -7.52 5.14 -2.54
C ASN A 12 -6.66 5.81 -3.62
N GLY A 13 -6.13 5.05 -4.59
CA GLY A 13 -5.23 5.56 -5.62
C GLY A 13 -3.82 5.90 -5.13
N GLN A 14 -3.49 5.63 -3.86
CA GLN A 14 -2.13 5.80 -3.36
C GLN A 14 -1.29 4.58 -3.63
N THR A 15 -0.06 4.83 -4.07
CA THR A 15 0.99 3.82 -4.17
C THR A 15 1.81 3.81 -2.88
N TYR A 16 1.91 2.64 -2.25
CA TYR A 16 2.74 2.42 -1.09
C TYR A 16 4.03 1.74 -1.52
N SER A 17 5.17 2.19 -0.99
CA SER A 17 6.50 1.72 -1.40
C SER A 17 6.74 0.23 -1.16
N ASN A 18 6.04 -0.36 -0.20
CA ASN A 18 6.02 -1.80 0.06
C ASN A 18 4.75 -2.24 0.80
N LYS A 19 4.51 -3.55 0.81
CA LYS A 19 3.41 -4.20 1.53
C LYS A 19 3.36 -3.81 3.01
N CYS A 20 4.51 -3.66 3.65
CA CYS A 20 4.57 -3.35 5.07
C CYS A 20 4.15 -1.89 5.35
N ASN A 21 4.56 -0.94 4.50
CA ASN A 21 4.09 0.45 4.55
C ASN A 21 2.58 0.53 4.30
N PHE A 22 2.07 -0.23 3.33
CA PHE A 22 0.62 -0.39 3.12
C PHE A 22 -0.08 -0.96 4.36
N CYS A 23 0.47 -1.99 5.01
CA CYS A 23 -0.12 -2.59 6.20
C CYS A 23 -0.15 -1.61 7.39
N SER A 24 0.92 -0.85 7.61
CA SER A 24 0.94 0.22 8.62
C SER A 24 -0.13 1.28 8.34
N LYS A 25 -0.27 1.69 7.08
CA LYS A 25 -1.27 2.66 6.67
C LYS A 25 -2.69 2.09 6.75
N LYS A 26 -2.86 0.79 6.54
CA LYS A 26 -4.13 0.10 6.70
C LYS A 26 -4.58 0.05 8.17
N LEU A 27 -3.62 0.07 9.11
CA LEU A 27 -3.91 0.22 10.54
C LEU A 27 -4.27 1.67 10.91
N GLU A 28 -3.59 2.67 10.34
CA GLU A 28 -3.90 4.09 10.58
C GLU A 28 -5.22 4.54 9.94
N PHE A 29 -5.48 4.17 8.69
CA PHE A 29 -6.66 4.58 7.92
C PHE A 29 -7.83 3.59 8.04
N GLY A 30 -7.64 2.45 8.70
CA GLY A 30 -8.66 1.42 8.85
C GLY A 30 -9.06 0.72 7.53
N PRO A 31 -10.25 0.09 7.45
CA PRO A 31 -10.69 -0.72 6.31
C PRO A 31 -10.95 0.07 5.00
N HIS A 32 -10.68 1.38 5.00
CA HIS A 32 -10.87 2.27 3.86
C HIS A 32 -9.82 2.09 2.76
N ILE A 33 -8.65 1.54 3.08
CA ILE A 33 -7.62 1.22 2.08
C ILE A 33 -7.49 -0.29 1.93
N LYS A 34 -7.76 -0.78 0.72
CA LYS A 34 -7.62 -2.20 0.35
C LYS A 34 -6.55 -2.33 -0.73
N PHE A 35 -5.91 -3.49 -0.76
CA PHE A 35 -4.95 -3.82 -1.79
C PHE A 35 -5.67 -3.94 -3.14
N VAL A 36 -5.10 -3.34 -4.19
CA VAL A 36 -5.60 -3.43 -5.57
C VAL A 36 -4.66 -4.27 -6.42
N LYS A 37 -3.40 -3.84 -6.53
CA LYS A 37 -2.38 -4.53 -7.34
C LYS A 37 -0.97 -4.29 -6.83
N TYR A 38 -0.05 -5.18 -7.20
CA TYR A 38 1.38 -4.91 -7.11
C TYR A 38 1.79 -3.93 -8.22
N GLY A 39 2.75 -3.07 -7.95
CA GLY A 39 3.12 -1.95 -8.80
C GLY A 39 2.56 -0.61 -8.31
N LYS A 40 2.83 0.44 -9.10
CA LYS A 40 2.25 1.78 -8.89
C LYS A 40 0.79 1.81 -9.35
N CYS A 41 -0.01 2.68 -8.76
CA CYS A 41 -1.29 3.09 -9.34
C CYS A 41 -1.03 3.86 -10.65
N ASP A 42 -1.95 3.74 -11.61
CA ASP A 42 -1.94 4.49 -12.88
C ASP A 42 -2.34 5.95 -12.69
#